data_AF-A0A936DG69-F1
#
_entry.id   AF-A0A936DG69-F1
#
_cell.length_a   1.000
_cell.length_b   1.000
_cell.length_c   1.000
_cell.angle_alpha   90.00
_cell.angle_beta   90.00
_cell.angle_gamma   90.00
#
_symmetry.space_group_name_H-M   'P 1'
#
loop_
_entity.id
_entity.type
_entity.pdbx_description
1 polymer ?
#
loop_
_entity_poly.entity_id
_entity_poly.type
_entity_poly.pdbx_seq_one_letter_code
_entity_poly.pdbx_strand_id
1 'polypeptide(L)'
;MGLCLDEEVGLVLRRDASEIVLGTQHVDLRRYSILRRLLTALLEQRERRPGAPLSLASLVAAGWPGERIQAKAARNRVHVALATLRQMGLRPFLIRDCDGYLLAPSLSIADAEAA
;
A
#
# COMPACT_ATOMS: atom_id res chain seq x y z
N MET A 1 20.12 15.81 25.09
CA MET A 1 19.95 14.46 25.64
C MET A 1 18.74 13.85 24.92
N GLY A 2 18.82 13.51 23.64
CA GLY A 2 19.82 12.66 23.01
C GLY A 2 19.33 11.21 22.88
N LEU A 3 18.03 10.97 22.83
CA LEU A 3 17.45 9.68 22.43
C LEU A 3 17.09 9.78 20.94
N CYS A 4 18.12 9.81 20.09
CA CYS A 4 17.99 9.30 18.73
C CYS A 4 17.93 7.78 18.87
N LEU A 5 16.75 7.28 19.23
CA LEU A 5 16.35 5.99 18.72
C LEU A 5 15.91 6.28 17.29
N ASP A 6 16.88 6.32 16.38
CA ASP A 6 16.63 5.89 15.00
C ASP A 6 16.29 4.40 15.11
N GLU A 7 15.15 4.10 15.72
CA GLU A 7 14.55 2.80 15.60
C GLU A 7 14.17 2.79 14.13
N GLU A 8 14.98 2.09 13.35
CA GLU A 8 14.69 1.68 12.00
C GLU A 8 13.47 0.75 12.14
N VAL A 9 12.31 1.33 12.42
CA VAL A 9 11.05 0.63 12.59
C VAL A 9 10.70 0.15 11.18
N GLY A 10 11.26 -1.00 10.83
CA GLY A 10 10.97 -1.68 9.59
C GLY A 10 9.48 -1.94 9.54
N LEU A 11 8.81 -1.36 8.55
CA LEU A 11 7.43 -1.68 8.27
C LEU A 11 7.41 -2.99 7.48
N VAL A 12 6.70 -3.98 8.00
CA VAL A 12 6.48 -5.27 7.36
C VAL A 12 5.05 -5.31 6.85
N LEU A 13 4.90 -5.48 5.53
CA LEU A 13 3.61 -5.74 4.90
C LEU A 13 3.48 -7.24 4.65
N ARG A 14 2.39 -7.86 5.10
CA ARG A 14 2.09 -9.26 4.73
C ARG A 14 1.85 -9.37 3.23
N ARG A 15 2.33 -10.45 2.61
CA ARG A 15 2.18 -10.71 1.16
C ARG A 15 0.73 -10.69 0.68
N ASP A 16 -0.24 -11.12 1.50
CA ASP A 16 -1.69 -11.05 1.18
C ASP A 16 -2.29 -9.64 1.36
N ALA A 17 -1.48 -8.63 1.72
CA ALA A 17 -1.93 -7.30 2.10
C ALA A 17 -2.99 -7.30 3.23
N SER A 18 -3.00 -8.35 4.07
CA SER A 18 -3.97 -8.55 5.14
C SER A 18 -3.61 -7.83 6.44
N GLU A 19 -2.32 -7.52 6.65
CA GLU A 19 -1.82 -6.87 7.85
C GLU A 19 -0.57 -6.03 7.53
N ILE A 20 -0.44 -4.90 8.22
CA ILE A 20 0.78 -4.10 8.29
C ILE A 20 1.30 -4.14 9.73
N VAL A 21 2.59 -4.42 9.90
CA VAL A 21 3.28 -4.40 11.19
C VAL A 21 4.34 -3.30 11.16
N LEU A 22 4.27 -2.38 12.12
CA LEU A 22 5.22 -1.27 12.30
C LEU A 22 5.71 -1.31 13.75
N GLY A 23 6.87 -1.93 13.98
CA GLY A 23 7.37 -2.15 15.34
C GLY A 23 6.40 -3.02 16.14
N THR A 24 5.81 -2.45 17.19
CA THR A 24 4.78 -3.11 18.02
C THR A 24 3.34 -2.85 17.55
N GLN A 25 3.14 -2.00 16.54
CA GLN A 25 1.81 -1.66 16.04
C GLN A 25 1.40 -2.64 14.93
N HIS A 26 0.23 -3.25 15.09
CA HIS A 26 -0.39 -4.13 14.10
C HIS A 26 -1.65 -3.47 13.54
N VAL A 27 -1.75 -3.36 12.22
CA VAL A 27 -2.91 -2.82 11.53
C VAL A 27 -3.54 -3.91 10.69
N ASP A 28 -4.69 -4.43 11.16
CA ASP A 28 -5.49 -5.39 10.39
C ASP A 28 -6.21 -4.69 9.23
N LEU A 29 -5.92 -5.17 8.02
CA LEU A 29 -6.50 -4.69 6.76
C LEU A 29 -7.64 -5.56 6.24
N ARG A 30 -7.97 -6.68 6.88
CA ARG A 30 -8.98 -7.66 6.41
C ARG A 30 -10.36 -7.03 6.29
N ARG A 31 -10.68 -6.11 7.20
CA ARG A 31 -11.90 -5.28 7.21
C ARG A 31 -11.91 -4.13 6.20
N TYR A 32 -10.78 -3.81 5.57
CA TYR A 32 -10.64 -2.73 4.60
C TYR A 32 -10.47 -3.25 3.17
N SER A 33 -11.52 -3.87 2.62
CA SER A 33 -11.47 -4.60 1.35
C SER A 33 -10.94 -3.80 0.15
N ILE A 34 -11.20 -2.49 0.09
CA ILE A 34 -10.67 -1.61 -0.96
C ILE A 34 -9.16 -1.38 -0.76
N LEU A 35 -8.73 -1.07 0.48
CA LEU A 35 -7.31 -0.83 0.78
C LEU A 35 -6.47 -2.06 0.51
N ARG A 36 -6.97 -3.24 0.90
CA ARG A 36 -6.32 -4.54 0.63
C ARG A 36 -6.18 -4.77 -0.88
N ARG A 37 -7.22 -4.52 -1.67
CA ARG A 37 -7.17 -4.67 -3.14
C ARG A 37 -6.14 -3.75 -3.78
N LEU A 38 -6.08 -2.49 -3.35
CA LEU A 38 -5.09 -1.54 -3.85
C LEU A 38 -3.65 -1.95 -3.48
N LEU A 39 -3.43 -2.36 -2.24
CA LEU A 39 -2.12 -2.84 -1.79
C LEU A 39 -1.69 -4.12 -2.52
N THR A 40 -2.61 -5.06 -2.70
CA THR A 40 -2.36 -6.30 -3.46
C THR A 40 -1.91 -5.97 -4.88
N ALA A 41 -2.62 -5.07 -5.57
CA ALA A 41 -2.25 -4.67 -6.93
C ALA A 41 -0.87 -3.99 -6.99
N LEU A 42 -0.53 -3.17 -6.00
CA LEU A 42 0.79 -2.54 -5.89
C LEU A 42 1.91 -3.56 -5.60
N LEU A 43 1.63 -4.57 -4.77
CA LEU A 43 2.54 -5.68 -4.49
C LEU A 43 2.79 -6.49 -5.76
N GLU A 44 1.73 -6.92 -6.45
CA GLU A 44 1.84 -7.65 -7.72
C GLU A 44 2.62 -6.85 -8.76
N GLN A 45 2.40 -5.53 -8.85
CA GLN A 45 3.16 -4.66 -9.75
C GLN A 45 4.63 -4.61 -9.36
N ARG A 46 4.96 -4.48 -8.06
CA ARG A 46 6.34 -4.49 -7.58
C ARG A 46 7.03 -5.82 -7.86
N GLU A 47 6.34 -6.94 -7.76
CA GLU A 47 6.88 -8.26 -8.08
C GLU A 47 7.09 -8.46 -9.59
N ARG A 48 6.13 -8.03 -10.41
CA ARG A 48 6.21 -8.15 -11.88
C ARG A 48 7.23 -7.20 -12.49
N ARG A 49 7.28 -5.95 -12.01
CA ARG A 49 8.13 -4.87 -12.52
C ARG A 49 8.61 -3.99 -11.35
N PRO A 50 9.66 -4.41 -10.62
CA PRO A 50 10.19 -3.63 -9.51
C PRO A 50 10.63 -2.23 -9.99
N GLY A 51 10.21 -1.21 -9.24
CA GLY A 51 10.47 0.20 -9.57
C GLY A 51 9.50 0.84 -10.58
N ALA A 52 8.62 0.07 -11.24
CA ALA A 52 7.63 0.65 -12.15
C ALA A 52 6.33 1.04 -11.42
N PRO A 53 5.82 2.27 -11.60
CA PRO A 53 4.55 2.67 -11.01
C PRO A 53 3.36 1.90 -11.59
N LEU A 54 2.38 1.62 -10.74
CA LEU A 54 1.05 1.19 -11.14
C LEU A 54 0.21 2.42 -11.50
N SER A 55 -0.35 2.43 -12.71
CA SER A 55 -1.15 3.57 -13.18
C SER A 55 -2.40 3.78 -12.32
N LEU A 56 -2.87 5.03 -12.27
CA LEU A 56 -4.15 5.35 -11.64
C LEU A 56 -5.31 4.50 -12.18
N ALA A 57 -5.38 4.26 -13.49
CA ALA A 57 -6.45 3.47 -14.08
C ALA A 57 -6.44 2.03 -13.57
N SER A 58 -5.26 1.44 -13.43
CA SER A 58 -5.07 0.10 -12.86
C SER A 58 -5.45 0.05 -11.38
N LEU A 59 -5.10 1.08 -10.59
CA LEU A 59 -5.52 1.20 -9.20
C LEU A 59 -7.05 1.28 -9.07
N VAL A 60 -7.71 2.05 -9.93
CA VAL A 60 -9.18 2.13 -9.94
C VAL A 60 -9.79 0.77 -10.27
N ALA A 61 -9.29 0.09 -11.31
CA ALA A 61 -9.78 -1.23 -11.69
C ALA A 61 -9.60 -2.27 -10.57
N ALA A 62 -8.49 -2.21 -9.83
CA ALA A 62 -8.25 -3.09 -8.69
C ALA A 62 -9.14 -2.76 -7.48
N GLY A 63 -9.29 -1.48 -7.12
CA GLY A 63 -10.04 -1.05 -5.94
C GLY A 63 -11.56 -1.19 -6.08
N TRP A 64 -12.08 -0.93 -7.29
CA TRP A 64 -13.52 -0.93 -7.60
C TRP A 64 -13.81 -1.75 -8.87
N PRO A 65 -13.60 -3.08 -8.81
CA PRO A 65 -13.83 -3.94 -9.97
C PRO A 65 -15.31 -3.89 -10.38
N GLY A 66 -15.56 -3.61 -11.67
CA GLY A 66 -16.90 -3.57 -12.25
C GLY A 66 -17.68 -2.27 -12.02
N GLU A 67 -17.17 -1.31 -11.26
CA GLU A 67 -17.84 -0.02 -11.11
C GLU A 67 -17.52 0.95 -12.25
N ARG A 68 -18.56 1.59 -12.81
CA ARG A 68 -18.41 2.70 -13.76
C ARG A 68 -18.34 4.02 -12.99
N ILE A 69 -17.13 4.41 -12.63
CA ILE A 69 -16.86 5.63 -11.88
C ILE A 69 -16.36 6.71 -12.84
N GLN A 70 -16.89 7.94 -12.74
CA GLN A 70 -16.33 9.07 -13.47
C GLN A 70 -14.86 9.31 -13.09
N ALA A 71 -14.02 9.67 -14.06
CA ALA A 71 -12.57 9.81 -13.87
C ALA A 71 -12.17 10.70 -12.68
N LYS A 72 -12.87 11.83 -12.47
CA LYS A 72 -12.62 12.74 -11.34
C LYS A 72 -12.96 12.09 -9.99
N ALA A 73 -14.08 11.37 -9.91
CA ALA A 73 -14.48 10.66 -8.70
C ALA A 73 -13.53 9.49 -8.40
N ALA A 74 -13.10 8.77 -9.44
CA ALA A 74 -12.15 7.67 -9.34
C ALA A 74 -10.79 8.13 -8.76
N ARG A 75 -10.25 9.26 -9.26
CA ARG A 75 -9.06 9.91 -8.70
C ARG A 75 -9.22 10.19 -7.22
N ASN A 76 -10.30 10.85 -6.82
CA ASN A 76 -10.53 11.19 -5.42
C ASN A 76 -10.58 9.94 -4.54
N ARG A 77 -11.27 8.89 -4.96
CA ARG A 77 -11.35 7.64 -4.19
C ARG A 77 -9.98 6.99 -4.02
N VAL A 78 -9.16 6.94 -5.07
CA VAL A 78 -7.77 6.46 -4.97
C VAL A 78 -6.97 7.33 -4.01
N HIS A 79 -7.04 8.66 -4.14
CA HIS A 79 -6.32 9.57 -3.25
C HIS A 79 -6.71 9.38 -1.78
N VAL A 80 -8.00 9.25 -1.48
CA VAL A 80 -8.49 8.99 -0.12
C VAL A 80 -7.98 7.66 0.41
N ALA A 81 -8.09 6.59 -0.38
CA ALA A 81 -7.62 5.26 0.02
C ALA A 81 -6.10 5.25 0.29
N LEU A 82 -5.31 5.87 -0.58
CA LEU A 82 -3.87 6.02 -0.38
C LEU A 82 -3.55 6.91 0.83
N ALA A 83 -4.31 7.97 1.08
CA ALA A 83 -4.14 8.80 2.27
C ALA A 83 -4.38 8.00 3.55
N THR A 84 -5.40 7.14 3.58
CA THR A 84 -5.64 6.22 4.70
C THR A 84 -4.47 5.26 4.92
N LEU A 85 -3.96 4.64 3.85
CA LEU A 85 -2.77 3.77 3.94
C LEU A 85 -1.54 4.53 4.48
N ARG A 86 -1.35 5.77 4.04
CA ARG A 86 -0.25 6.62 4.52
C ARG A 86 -0.37 6.90 6.02
N GLN A 87 -1.58 7.14 6.52
CA GLN A 87 -1.84 7.35 7.95
C GLN A 87 -1.60 6.07 8.77
N MET A 88 -1.76 4.90 8.16
CA MET A 88 -1.49 3.58 8.77
C MET A 88 0.01 3.20 8.78
N GLY A 89 0.91 4.12 8.42
CA GLY A 89 2.36 3.91 8.47
C GLY A 89 3.03 3.72 7.10
N LEU A 90 2.27 3.56 6.01
CA LEU A 90 2.84 3.40 4.66
C LEU A 90 3.32 4.70 4.01
N ARG A 91 3.27 5.84 4.71
CA ARG A 91 3.64 7.15 4.17
C ARG A 91 5.02 7.18 3.48
N PRO A 92 6.11 6.68 4.08
CA PRO A 92 7.43 6.69 3.44
C PRO A 92 7.56 5.64 2.33
N PHE A 93 6.68 4.64 2.28
CA PHE A 93 6.76 3.53 1.33
C PHE A 93 5.84 3.70 0.10
N LEU A 94 4.84 4.59 0.16
CA LEU A 94 3.93 4.88 -0.95
C LEU A 94 4.41 6.06 -1.79
N ILE A 95 5.25 5.73 -2.79
CA ILE A 95 5.87 6.70 -3.68
C ILE A 95 4.92 6.98 -4.84
N ARG A 96 4.73 8.26 -5.13
CA ARG A 96 4.06 8.72 -6.35
C ARG A 96 5.12 8.92 -7.42
N ASP A 97 4.94 8.31 -8.57
CA ASP A 97 5.81 8.50 -9.74
C ASP A 97 4.94 8.74 -10.97
N CYS A 98 5.20 9.86 -11.65
CA CYS A 98 4.37 10.38 -12.75
C CYS A 98 2.85 10.37 -12.42
N ASP A 99 2.09 9.51 -13.13
CA ASP A 99 0.63 9.33 -13.03
C ASP A 99 0.23 8.05 -12.27
N GLY A 100 1.18 7.45 -11.55
CA GLY A 100 0.96 6.22 -10.81
C GLY A 100 1.55 6.24 -9.42
N TYR A 101 1.49 5.06 -8.80
CA TYR A 101 2.01 4.82 -7.46
C TYR A 101 2.77 3.51 -7.45
N LEU A 102 3.85 3.47 -6.68
CA LEU A 102 4.59 2.24 -6.40
C LEU A 102 4.85 2.10 -4.91
N LEU A 103 5.10 0.86 -4.50
CA LEU A 103 5.66 0.57 -3.19
C LEU A 103 7.18 0.65 -3.28
N ALA A 104 7.78 1.36 -2.33
CA ALA A 104 9.22 1.49 -2.23
C ALA A 104 9.89 0.11 -2.12
N PRO A 105 11.05 -0.09 -2.77
CA PRO A 105 11.79 -1.35 -2.67
C PRO A 105 12.34 -1.60 -1.25
N SER A 106 12.43 -0.57 -0.41
CA SER A 106 12.78 -0.66 1.01
C SER A 106 11.67 -1.22 1.89
N LEU A 107 10.44 -1.35 1.39
CA LEU A 107 9.35 -1.97 2.15
C LEU A 107 9.58 -3.48 2.29
N SER A 108 9.67 -3.96 3.53
CA SER A 108 9.81 -5.37 3.84
C SER A 108 8.49 -6.11 3.60
N ILE A 109 8.55 -7.24 2.90
CA ILE A 109 7.40 -8.10 2.64
C ILE A 109 7.67 -9.43 3.32
N ALA A 110 6.74 -9.87 4.17
CA ALA A 110 6.81 -11.17 4.83
C ALA A 110 5.74 -12.11 4.26
N ASP A 111 6.13 -13.37 4.05
CA ASP A 111 5.15 -14.43 3.78
C ASP A 111 4.30 -14.69 5.02
N ALA A 112 3.11 -15.27 4.84
CA ALA A 112 2.34 -15.73 5.98
C ALA A 112 3.04 -16.99 6.49
N GLU A 113 3.87 -16.86 7.52
CA GLU A 113 4.34 -18.03 8.25
C GLU A 113 3.09 -18.79 8.73
N ALA A 114 2.85 -19.94 8.12
CA ALA A 114 1.76 -20.84 8.42
C ALA A 114 2.01 -21.40 9.82
N ALA A 115 1.43 -20.74 10.82
CA ALA A 115 1.23 -21.30 12.15
C ALA A 115 -0.06 -22.12 12.15
#